data_AF-A0A7D3XAW1-F1
#
_entry.id   AF-A0A7D3XAW1-F1
#
_cell.length_a   1.000
_cell.length_b   1.000
_cell.length_c   1.000
_cell.angle_alpha   90.00
_cell.angle_beta   90.00
_cell.angle_gamma   90.00
#
_symmetry.space_group_name_H-M   'P 1'
#
loop_
_entity.id
_entity.type
_entity.pdbx_description
1 polymer ?
#
loop_
_entity_poly.entity_id
_entity_poly.type
_entity_poly.pdbx_seq_one_letter_code
_entity_poly.pdbx_strand_id
1 'polypeptide(L)'
;MATDAAIEIYCPNCHWEPDGGAHWQCRCGHVWNTFETAGTCPQCRYRWAVTTCPPRPGGCSVTSPHIDWYHGLDALIEELVEEALPAPAAVGCTPHES
;
A
#
# COMPACT_ATOMS: atom_id res chain seq x y z
N MET A 1 22.11 4.72 5.55
CA MET A 1 21.38 5.98 5.79
C MET A 1 19.93 5.55 5.96
N ALA A 2 19.29 5.82 7.09
CA ALA A 2 17.90 5.43 7.30
C ALA A 2 17.04 6.26 6.35
N THR A 3 16.59 5.65 5.25
CA THR A 3 15.52 6.23 4.43
C THR A 3 14.23 6.00 5.19
N ASP A 4 13.63 7.08 5.65
CA ASP A 4 12.23 7.15 6.07
C ASP A 4 11.35 6.81 4.85
N ALA A 5 11.24 5.53 4.50
CA ALA A 5 10.45 5.10 3.35
C ALA A 5 8.97 5.18 3.71
N ALA A 6 8.41 6.40 3.63
CA ALA A 6 7.01 6.63 3.89
C ALA A 6 6.15 6.10 2.73
N ILE A 7 5.10 5.34 3.06
CA ILE A 7 4.05 4.99 2.08
C ILE A 7 3.21 6.24 1.83
N GLU A 8 3.15 6.66 0.58
CA GLU A 8 2.25 7.73 0.15
C GLU A 8 0.94 7.14 -0.36
N ILE A 9 -0.17 7.82 -0.10
CA ILE A 9 -1.50 7.40 -0.55
C ILE A 9 -2.08 8.45 -1.48
N TYR A 10 -2.20 8.14 -2.77
CA TYR A 10 -2.86 9.02 -3.73
C TYR A 10 -3.46 8.25 -4.90
N CYS A 11 -4.46 8.87 -5.54
CA CYS A 11 -5.12 8.30 -6.70
C CYS A 11 -4.10 8.06 -7.84
N PRO A 12 -3.93 6.84 -8.34
CA PRO A 12 -2.93 6.54 -9.37
C PRO A 12 -3.21 7.24 -10.71
N ASN A 13 -4.44 7.74 -10.91
CA ASN A 13 -4.83 8.41 -12.14
C ASN A 13 -4.69 9.94 -12.08
N CYS A 14 -5.07 10.58 -10.97
CA CYS A 14 -5.10 12.05 -10.88
C CYS A 14 -4.28 12.63 -9.71
N HIS A 15 -3.54 11.80 -8.97
CA HIS A 15 -2.70 12.20 -7.85
C HIS A 15 -3.43 12.94 -6.71
N TRP A 16 -4.75 12.78 -6.61
CA TRP A 16 -5.48 13.29 -5.46
C TRP A 16 -5.16 12.48 -4.20
N GLU A 17 -4.79 13.17 -3.13
CA GLU A 17 -4.52 12.62 -1.80
C GLU A 17 -5.80 12.59 -0.95
N PRO A 18 -6.14 11.43 -0.35
CA PRO A 18 -7.25 11.34 0.60
C PRO A 18 -7.09 12.29 1.78
N ASP A 19 -8.11 13.10 2.03
CA ASP A 19 -8.16 14.11 3.11
C ASP A 19 -8.50 13.54 4.50
N GLY A 20 -8.55 12.22 4.64
CA GLY A 20 -8.99 11.52 5.86
C GLY A 20 -10.51 11.36 5.99
N GLY A 21 -11.30 11.93 5.07
CA GLY A 21 -12.76 11.90 5.11
C GLY A 21 -13.41 10.58 4.66
N ALA A 22 -14.67 10.40 5.05
CA ALA A 22 -15.45 9.22 4.71
C ALA A 22 -16.12 9.36 3.33
N HIS A 23 -15.37 9.06 2.26
CA HIS A 23 -15.82 9.23 0.87
C HIS A 23 -16.36 7.97 0.20
N TRP A 24 -16.23 6.79 0.82
CA TRP A 24 -16.56 5.51 0.20
C TRP A 24 -17.68 4.78 0.94
N GLN A 25 -18.62 4.21 0.19
CA GLN A 25 -19.74 3.43 0.73
C GLN A 25 -19.58 1.94 0.43
N CYS A 26 -19.83 1.11 1.45
CA CYS A 26 -19.71 -0.33 1.35
C CYS A 26 -21.01 -0.91 0.82
N ARG A 27 -20.97 -2.15 0.34
CA ARG A 27 -22.17 -2.91 -0.04
C ARG A 27 -23.15 -3.12 1.12
N CYS A 28 -22.70 -3.00 2.38
CA CYS A 28 -23.55 -3.04 3.57
C CYS A 28 -24.14 -1.66 3.95
N GLY A 29 -23.85 -0.61 3.18
CA GLY A 29 -24.30 0.77 3.42
C GLY A 29 -23.38 1.62 4.31
N HIS A 30 -22.39 1.02 4.99
CA HIS A 30 -21.45 1.77 5.82
C HIS A 30 -20.57 2.70 4.98
N VAL A 31 -20.46 3.97 5.37
CA VAL A 31 -19.62 4.98 4.72
C VAL A 31 -18.38 5.24 5.57
N TRP A 32 -17.19 5.15 5.00
CA TRP A 32 -15.92 5.26 5.73
C TRP A 32 -14.77 5.74 4.86
N ASN A 33 -13.64 6.04 5.49
CA ASN A 33 -12.38 6.24 4.80
C ASN A 33 -11.74 4.87 4.52
N THR A 34 -11.68 4.49 3.25
CA THR A 34 -11.20 3.15 2.85
C THR A 34 -9.74 2.89 3.27
N PHE A 35 -8.94 3.95 3.48
CA PHE A 35 -7.53 3.84 3.82
C PHE A 35 -7.26 3.57 5.30
N GLU A 36 -8.24 3.82 6.19
CA GLU A 36 -8.12 3.48 7.63
C GLU A 36 -7.97 1.98 7.88
N THR A 37 -8.44 1.16 6.94
CA THR A 37 -8.54 -0.29 7.10
C THR A 37 -8.04 -1.07 5.89
N ALA A 38 -7.25 -0.42 5.03
CA ALA A 38 -6.75 -0.99 3.77
C ALA A 38 -7.83 -1.71 2.96
N GLY A 39 -8.98 -1.04 2.77
CA GLY A 39 -10.09 -1.54 1.96
C GLY A 39 -11.05 -2.47 2.69
N THR A 40 -10.85 -2.74 3.98
CA THR A 40 -11.71 -3.64 4.76
C THR A 40 -12.81 -2.87 5.47
N CYS A 41 -14.07 -3.08 5.10
CA CYS A 41 -15.19 -2.42 5.78
C CYS A 41 -15.19 -2.76 7.28
N PRO A 42 -15.18 -1.77 8.20
CA PRO A 42 -15.13 -2.03 9.64
C PRO A 42 -16.41 -2.68 10.15
N GLN A 43 -17.55 -2.48 9.47
CA GLN A 43 -18.86 -2.98 9.90
C GLN A 43 -19.16 -4.41 9.45
N CYS A 44 -18.87 -4.77 8.19
CA CYS A 44 -19.19 -6.12 7.65
C CYS A 44 -17.97 -6.96 7.28
N ARG A 45 -16.75 -6.43 7.48
CA ARG A 45 -15.46 -7.09 7.21
C ARG A 45 -15.23 -7.49 5.75
N TYR A 46 -16.08 -7.06 4.82
CA TYR A 46 -15.83 -7.23 3.39
C TYR A 46 -14.59 -6.43 2.97
N ARG A 47 -13.67 -7.08 2.25
CA ARG A 47 -12.44 -6.48 1.73
C ARG A 47 -12.61 -6.11 0.27
N TRP A 48 -12.52 -4.81 -0.03
CA TRP A 48 -12.56 -4.29 -1.38
C TRP A 48 -11.20 -4.47 -2.07
N ALA A 49 -11.22 -4.98 -3.31
CA ALA A 49 -10.03 -5.11 -4.14
C ALA A 49 -9.76 -3.85 -5.00
N VAL A 50 -10.74 -2.96 -5.09
CA VAL A 50 -10.69 -1.74 -5.92
C VAL A 50 -11.20 -0.54 -5.12
N THR A 51 -10.75 0.63 -5.52
CA THR A 51 -11.20 1.91 -4.96
C THR A 51 -11.44 2.90 -6.08
N THR A 52 -12.61 3.54 -6.04
CA THR A 52 -13.00 4.59 -6.97
C THR A 52 -12.57 5.94 -6.43
N CYS A 53 -11.89 6.75 -7.24
CA CYS A 53 -11.61 8.13 -6.88
C CYS A 53 -12.92 8.91 -6.78
N PRO A 54 -13.24 9.56 -5.65
CA PRO A 54 -14.51 10.27 -5.53
C PRO A 54 -14.57 11.44 -6.54
N PRO A 55 -15.72 11.72 -7.17
CA PRO A 55 -15.84 12.83 -8.13
C PRO A 55 -15.53 14.19 -7.50
N ARG A 56 -15.81 14.35 -6.20
CA ARG A 56 -15.30 15.40 -5.33
C ARG A 56 -15.09 14.79 -3.94
N PRO A 57 -13.99 15.10 -3.24
CA PRO A 57 -12.93 16.05 -3.60
C PRO A 57 -11.92 15.54 -4.64
N GLY A 58 -11.95 14.26 -5.03
CA GLY A 58 -10.90 13.66 -5.87
C GLY A 58 -10.82 14.14 -7.32
N GLY A 59 -11.89 14.01 -8.09
CA GLY A 59 -12.04 14.68 -9.39
C GLY A 59 -12.06 13.79 -10.63
N CYS A 60 -11.52 12.56 -10.60
CA CYS A 60 -11.42 11.75 -11.82
C CYS A 60 -12.44 10.62 -11.97
N SER A 61 -13.11 10.17 -10.89
CA SER A 61 -14.09 9.07 -10.92
C SER A 61 -13.56 7.71 -11.43
N VAL A 62 -12.24 7.59 -11.64
CA VAL A 62 -11.62 6.35 -12.11
C VAL A 62 -11.56 5.33 -10.97
N THR A 63 -11.91 4.09 -11.28
CA THR A 63 -11.75 2.95 -10.38
C THR A 63 -10.43 2.27 -10.68
N SER A 64 -9.59 2.13 -9.66
CA SER A 64 -8.28 1.46 -9.75
C SER A 64 -8.20 0.35 -8.70
N PRO A 65 -7.32 -0.66 -8.89
CA PRO A 65 -6.96 -1.58 -7.81
C PRO A 65 -6.63 -0.83 -6.53
N HIS A 66 -7.11 -1.32 -5.38
CA HIS A 66 -6.90 -0.62 -4.10
C HIS A 66 -5.40 -0.53 -3.74
N ILE A 67 -4.62 -1.54 -4.14
CA ILE A 67 -3.17 -1.57 -3.91
C ILE A 67 -2.43 -0.46 -4.68
N ASP A 68 -2.92 -0.06 -5.86
CA ASP A 68 -2.30 0.98 -6.70
C ASP A 68 -2.43 2.39 -6.10
N TRP A 69 -3.20 2.55 -5.02
CA TRP A 69 -3.25 3.82 -4.27
C TRP A 69 -2.08 3.99 -3.32
N TYR A 70 -1.31 2.93 -3.04
CA TYR A 70 -0.17 2.95 -2.13
C TYR A 70 1.12 3.01 -2.94
N HIS A 71 1.88 4.08 -2.77
CA HIS A 71 3.12 4.35 -3.49
C HIS A 71 4.32 4.26 -2.54
N GLY A 72 5.49 3.87 -3.06
CA GLY A 72 6.69 3.62 -2.26
C GLY A 72 6.73 2.27 -1.57
N LEU A 73 5.83 1.33 -1.92
CA LEU A 73 5.82 -0.02 -1.36
C LEU A 73 7.09 -0.81 -1.72
N ASP A 74 7.63 -0.60 -2.92
CA ASP A 74 8.86 -1.22 -3.43
C ASP A 74 10.08 -0.84 -2.59
N ALA A 75 10.26 0.44 -2.28
CA ALA A 75 11.35 0.94 -1.44
C ALA A 75 11.29 0.34 -0.01
N LEU A 76 10.08 0.26 0.56
CA LEU A 76 9.89 -0.38 1.86
C LEU A 76 10.19 -1.88 1.86
N ILE A 77 9.80 -2.58 0.79
CA ILE A 77 10.08 -4.01 0.67
C ILE A 77 11.59 -4.23 0.57
N GLU A 78 12.30 -3.41 -0.20
CA GLU A 78 13.76 -3.51 -0.32
C GLU A 78 14.46 -3.31 1.04
N GLU A 79 14.07 -2.30 1.80
CA GLU A 79 14.59 -2.06 3.16
C GLU A 79 14.32 -3.23 4.11
N LEU A 80 13.09 -3.75 4.13
CA LEU A 80 12.71 -4.89 4.97
C LEU A 80 13.45 -6.18 4.59
N VAL A 81 13.70 -6.41 3.29
CA VAL A 81 14.44 -7.58 2.81
C VAL A 81 15.91 -7.50 3.24
N GLU A 82 16.55 -6.33 3.15
CA GLU A 82 17.92 -6.12 3.60
C GLU A 82 18.06 -6.36 5.11
N GLU A 83 17.10 -5.90 5.92
CA GLU A 83 17.09 -6.13 7.37
C GLU A 83 16.88 -7.61 7.73
N ALA A 84 15.89 -8.26 7.10
CA ALA A 84 15.49 -9.62 7.45
C ALA A 84 16.46 -10.70 6.96
N LEU A 85 17.17 -10.46 5.86
CA LEU A 85 18.16 -11.36 5.28
C LEU A 85 19.55 -10.72 5.38
N PRO A 86 20.20 -10.71 6.58
CA PRO A 86 21.59 -10.30 6.63
C PRO A 86 22.37 -11.17 5.65
N ALA A 87 23.19 -10.52 4.82
CA ALA A 87 23.98 -11.14 3.75
C ALA A 87 24.47 -12.53 4.17
N PRO A 88 24.39 -13.56 3.31
CA PRO A 88 24.86 -14.88 3.69
C PRO A 88 26.30 -14.75 4.16
N ALA A 89 26.54 -15.06 5.44
CA ALA A 89 27.88 -15.17 5.98
C ALA A 89 28.68 -15.99 4.98
N ALA A 90 29.74 -15.39 4.42
CA ALA A 90 30.49 -15.94 3.32
C ALA A 90 30.60 -17.46 3.44
N VAL A 91 29.97 -18.19 2.52
CA VAL A 91 30.20 -19.63 2.36
C VAL A 91 31.67 -19.74 1.94
N GLY A 92 32.53 -19.88 2.93
CA GLY A 92 33.94 -20.17 2.77
C GLY A 92 34.07 -21.59 2.27
N CYS A 93 33.92 -21.79 0.96
CA CYS A 93 34.49 -22.95 0.30
C CYS A 93 36.02 -22.80 0.36
N THR A 94 36.65 -23.34 1.40
CA THR A 94 38.09 -23.59 1.35
C THR A 94 38.32 -24.77 0.39
N PRO A 95 39.08 -24.62 -0.70
CA PRO A 95 39.46 -25.76 -1.52
C PRO A 95 40.34 -26.70 -0.67
N HIS A 96 39.90 -27.94 -0.51
CA HIS A 96 40.68 -29.01 0.10
C HIS A 96 41.66 -29.53 -0.95
N GLU A 97 42.95 -29.16 -0.82
CA GLU A 97 44.05 -29.72 -1.61
C GLU A 97 44.19 -31.23 -1.34
N SER A 98 44.40 -32.03 -2.38
CA SER A 98 44.88 -33.42 -2.33
C SER A 98 45.68 -33.73 -3.58
#